data_AF-A0A7Y4Z737-F1
#
_entry.id   AF-A0A7Y4Z737-F1
#
_cell.length_a   1.000
_cell.length_b   1.000
_cell.length_c   1.000
_cell.angle_alpha   90.00
_cell.angle_beta   90.00
_cell.angle_gamma   90.00
#
_symmetry.space_group_name_H-M   'P 1'
#
loop_
_entity.id
_entity.type
_entity.pdbx_description
1 polymer ?
#
loop_
_entity_poly.entity_id
_entity_poly.type
_entity_poly.pdbx_seq_one_letter_code
_entity_poly.pdbx_strand_id
1 'polypeptide(L)'
;MRNIVTRTEYDNRKQNIMQKIKADGVSEAEAESTVETNLPKSENYQSRLLKLIPTEVIGVYIFISGLLEGYQGGKYTLLYWIIFGLLFIINPIYLRYVTNVRNKKQLVVCTVGFAVWVLSLGNSFIIIGGDVVFSRLLGSIILALYTLVVPIFFKD
;
A
#
# COMPACT_ATOMS: atom_id res chain seq x y z
N MET A 1 3.02 -11.67 -0.45
CA MET A 1 4.40 -11.12 -0.55
C MET A 1 4.47 -9.57 -0.43
N ARG A 2 3.59 -8.88 0.33
CA ARG A 2 3.75 -7.43 0.63
C ARG A 2 3.88 -7.10 2.12
N ASN A 3 4.22 -8.06 2.97
CA ASN A 3 4.50 -7.74 4.37
C ASN A 3 5.89 -7.09 4.45
N ILE A 4 5.95 -5.84 4.92
CA ILE A 4 7.22 -5.12 5.08
C ILE A 4 7.84 -5.60 6.40
N VAL A 5 9.00 -6.25 6.31
CA VAL A 5 9.80 -6.62 7.49
C VAL A 5 10.55 -5.36 7.93
N THR A 6 10.31 -4.91 9.17
CA THR A 6 11.02 -3.76 9.75
C THR A 6 12.46 -4.14 10.09
N ARG A 7 13.37 -3.15 10.21
CA ARG A 7 14.78 -3.42 10.57
C ARG A 7 14.89 -4.14 11.91
N THR A 8 14.11 -3.67 12.89
CA THR A 8 14.05 -4.29 14.22
C THR A 8 13.58 -5.74 14.16
N GLU A 9 12.58 -6.04 13.33
CA GLU A 9 12.10 -7.41 13.16
C GLU A 9 13.12 -8.31 12.45
N TYR A 10 13.88 -7.76 11.50
CA TYR A 10 15.00 -8.46 10.86
C TYR A 10 16.09 -8.81 11.87
N ASP A 11 16.52 -7.84 12.69
CA ASP A 11 17.58 -8.05 13.68
C ASP A 11 17.15 -9.07 14.75
N ASN A 12 15.90 -8.99 15.21
CA ASN A 12 15.34 -9.96 16.15
C ASN A 12 15.28 -11.38 15.55
N ARG A 13 14.91 -11.53 14.27
CA ARG A 13 14.92 -12.84 13.59
C ARG A 13 16.33 -13.38 13.43
N LYS A 14 17.29 -12.51 13.07
CA LYS A 14 18.71 -12.85 12.96
C LYS A 14 19.26 -13.39 14.28
N GLN A 15 19.00 -12.69 15.38
CA GLN A 15 19.43 -13.12 16.70
C GLN A 15 18.80 -14.46 17.12
N ASN A 16 17.50 -14.64 16.90
CA ASN A 16 16.82 -15.90 17.22
C ASN A 16 17.38 -17.10 16.43
N ILE A 17 17.71 -16.91 15.15
CA ILE A 17 18.29 -17.98 14.32
C ILE A 17 19.74 -18.26 14.76
N MET A 18 20.56 -17.23 14.96
CA MET A 18 21.94 -17.38 15.47
C MET A 18 21.97 -18.12 16.81
N GLN A 19 21.04 -17.82 17.71
CA GLN A 19 20.98 -18.46 19.03
C GLN A 19 20.61 -19.95 18.94
N LYS A 20 19.69 -20.32 18.04
CA LYS A 20 19.35 -21.72 17.78
C LYS A 20 20.51 -22.49 17.16
N ILE A 21 21.18 -21.91 16.17
CA ILE A 21 22.30 -22.55 15.50
C ILE A 21 23.50 -22.76 16.46
N LYS A 22 23.76 -21.79 17.35
CA LYS A 22 24.76 -21.95 18.42
C LYS A 22 24.38 -23.04 19.44
N ALA A 23 23.10 -23.22 19.73
CA ALA A 23 22.62 -24.29 20.61
C ALA A 23 22.79 -25.69 19.99
N ASP A 24 22.75 -25.79 18.65
CA ASP A 24 22.95 -27.04 17.90
C ASP A 24 24.44 -27.37 17.66
N GLY A 25 25.38 -26.60 18.22
CA GLY A 25 26.83 -26.88 18.16
C GLY A 25 27.47 -26.61 16.79
N VAL A 26 26.80 -25.87 15.92
CA VAL A 26 27.27 -25.54 14.57
C VAL A 26 28.33 -24.43 14.63
N SER A 27 29.34 -24.52 13.76
CA SER A 27 30.41 -23.51 13.62
C SER A 27 29.85 -22.12 13.33
N GLU A 28 30.43 -21.06 13.90
CA GLU A 28 29.97 -19.68 13.68
C GLU A 28 29.96 -19.28 12.20
N ALA A 29 30.93 -19.77 11.41
CA ALA A 29 30.99 -19.49 9.97
C ALA A 29 29.84 -20.15 9.19
N GLU A 30 29.42 -21.34 9.61
CA GLU A 30 28.30 -22.08 9.00
C GLU A 30 26.95 -21.51 9.46
N ALA A 31 26.90 -21.00 10.69
CA ALA A 31 25.76 -20.26 11.22
C ALA A 31 25.52 -18.95 10.46
N GLU A 32 26.56 -18.15 10.24
CA GLU A 32 26.46 -16.89 9.52
C GLU A 32 26.04 -17.08 8.06
N SER A 33 26.61 -18.08 7.37
CA SER A 33 26.20 -18.49 6.03
C SER A 33 24.72 -18.89 5.96
N THR A 34 24.26 -19.72 6.89
CA THR A 34 22.87 -20.17 6.97
C THR A 34 21.93 -19.00 7.24
N VAL A 35 22.33 -18.08 8.12
CA VAL A 35 21.59 -16.87 8.47
C VAL A 35 21.51 -15.92 7.26
N GLU A 36 22.61 -15.64 6.57
CA GLU A 36 22.59 -14.79 5.37
C GLU A 36 21.73 -15.38 4.24
N THR A 37 21.76 -16.69 4.07
CA THR A 37 21.01 -17.37 3.00
C THR A 37 19.51 -17.46 3.31
N ASN A 38 19.14 -17.59 4.58
CA ASN A 38 17.75 -17.81 5.00
C ASN A 38 17.04 -16.56 5.55
N LEU A 39 17.75 -15.47 5.88
CA LEU A 39 17.08 -14.23 6.27
C LEU A 39 16.56 -13.46 5.06
N PRO A 40 15.30 -12.98 5.12
CA PRO A 40 14.78 -12.08 4.09
C PRO A 40 15.60 -10.79 4.10
N LYS A 41 16.39 -10.57 3.05
CA LYS A 41 17.25 -9.39 2.84
C LYS A 41 16.49 -8.11 3.20
N SER A 42 17.14 -7.19 3.93
CA SER A 42 16.53 -5.90 4.29
C SER A 42 16.06 -5.20 3.01
N GLU A 43 14.76 -4.93 2.90
CA GLU A 43 14.18 -4.47 1.65
C GLU A 43 14.62 -3.04 1.31
N ASN A 44 15.10 -2.85 0.08
CA ASN A 44 15.43 -1.53 -0.44
C ASN A 44 14.22 -0.59 -0.40
N TYR A 45 14.48 0.70 -0.17
CA TYR A 45 13.47 1.75 -0.04
C TYR A 45 12.45 1.74 -1.19
N GLN A 46 12.91 1.61 -2.43
CA GLN A 46 12.06 1.53 -3.62
C GLN A 46 11.12 0.33 -3.58
N SER A 47 11.60 -0.85 -3.18
CA SER A 47 10.78 -2.06 -3.07
C SER A 47 9.71 -1.93 -1.99
N ARG A 48 10.01 -1.22 -0.89
CA ARG A 48 9.04 -0.94 0.18
C ARG A 48 7.96 0.03 -0.30
N LEU A 49 8.33 1.08 -1.02
CA LEU A 49 7.38 2.04 -1.59
C LEU A 49 6.42 1.37 -2.57
N LEU A 50 6.92 0.55 -3.50
CA LEU A 50 6.10 -0.13 -4.49
C LEU A 50 5.05 -1.06 -3.84
N LYS A 51 5.35 -1.63 -2.67
CA LYS A 51 4.41 -2.46 -1.90
C LYS A 51 3.30 -1.67 -1.20
N LEU A 52 3.52 -0.38 -0.96
CA LEU A 52 2.56 0.52 -0.30
C LEU A 52 1.57 1.15 -1.28
N ILE A 53 1.83 1.07 -2.59
CA ILE A 53 0.91 1.56 -3.61
C ILE A 53 -0.09 0.44 -3.94
N PRO A 54 -1.40 0.64 -3.72
CA PRO A 54 -2.43 -0.35 -4.05
C PRO A 54 -2.75 -0.32 -5.55
N THR A 55 -1.74 -0.57 -6.40
CA THR A 55 -1.85 -0.45 -7.86
C THR A 55 -2.94 -1.34 -8.45
N GLU A 56 -3.18 -2.53 -7.88
CA GLU A 56 -4.20 -3.44 -8.38
C GLU A 56 -5.61 -2.85 -8.22
N VAL A 57 -5.92 -2.30 -7.05
CA VAL A 57 -7.24 -1.75 -6.75
C VAL A 57 -7.45 -0.42 -7.48
N ILE A 58 -6.39 0.39 -7.62
CA ILE A 58 -6.41 1.60 -8.45
C ILE A 58 -6.69 1.24 -9.92
N GLY A 59 -6.04 0.20 -10.45
CA GLY A 59 -6.26 -0.27 -11.82
C GLY A 59 -7.71 -0.70 -12.08
N VAL A 60 -8.32 -1.43 -11.13
CA VAL A 60 -9.74 -1.81 -11.20
C VAL A 60 -10.64 -0.57 -11.20
N TYR A 61 -10.36 0.42 -10.35
CA TYR A 61 -11.12 1.66 -10.32
C TYR A 61 -11.06 2.41 -11.65
N ILE A 62 -9.86 2.58 -12.23
CA ILE A 62 -9.65 3.26 -13.52
C ILE A 62 -10.40 2.53 -14.64
N PHE A 63 -10.28 1.19 -14.68
CA PHE A 63 -10.97 0.38 -15.67
C PHE A 63 -12.49 0.57 -15.63
N ILE A 64 -13.10 0.45 -14.45
CA ILE A 64 -14.54 0.64 -14.29
C ILE A 64 -14.93 2.09 -14.61
N SER A 65 -14.13 3.06 -14.19
CA SER A 65 -14.38 4.48 -14.47
C SER A 65 -14.40 4.77 -15.97
N GLY A 66 -13.44 4.22 -16.73
CA GLY A 66 -13.42 4.37 -18.19
C GLY A 66 -14.64 3.76 -18.88
N LEU A 67 -15.13 2.60 -18.39
CA LEU A 67 -16.36 1.99 -18.89
C LEU A 67 -17.59 2.88 -18.63
N LEU A 68 -17.66 3.51 -17.46
CA LEU A 68 -18.76 4.40 -17.09
C LEU A 68 -18.77 5.71 -17.89
N GLU A 69 -17.60 6.25 -18.19
CA GLU A 69 -17.46 7.42 -19.06
C GLU A 69 -17.94 7.12 -20.49
N GLY A 70 -17.55 5.96 -21.03
CA GLY A 70 -17.93 5.55 -22.38
C GLY A 70 -19.43 5.27 -22.57
N TYR A 71 -20.16 4.94 -21.50
CA TYR A 71 -21.59 4.60 -21.60
C TYR A 71 -22.51 5.84 -21.66
N GLN A 72 -22.32 6.84 -20.79
CA GLN A 72 -23.23 8.00 -20.65
C GLN A 72 -22.53 9.32 -20.26
N GLY A 73 -21.24 9.47 -20.55
CA GLY A 73 -20.52 10.74 -20.34
C GLY A 73 -20.42 11.19 -18.87
N GLY A 74 -20.34 10.24 -17.93
CA GLY A 74 -20.05 10.56 -16.52
C GLY A 74 -21.22 11.12 -15.69
N LYS A 75 -22.47 11.02 -16.17
CA LYS A 75 -23.65 11.52 -15.43
C LYS A 75 -24.00 10.75 -14.15
N TYR A 76 -23.39 9.59 -13.91
CA TYR A 76 -23.72 8.72 -12.77
C TYR A 76 -22.83 8.96 -11.55
N THR A 77 -22.81 10.19 -11.02
CA THR A 77 -22.05 10.53 -9.81
C THR A 77 -22.30 9.54 -8.66
N LEU A 78 -23.55 9.13 -8.43
CA LEU A 78 -23.91 8.15 -7.40
C LEU A 78 -23.19 6.81 -7.61
N LEU A 79 -23.04 6.35 -8.85
CA LEU A 79 -22.44 5.07 -9.17
C LEU A 79 -20.92 5.08 -8.90
N TYR A 80 -20.25 6.20 -9.19
CA TYR A 80 -18.85 6.39 -8.79
C TYR A 80 -18.66 6.34 -7.27
N TRP A 81 -19.59 6.91 -6.49
CA TRP A 81 -19.56 6.79 -5.03
C TRP A 81 -19.78 5.37 -4.54
N ILE A 82 -20.69 4.62 -5.17
CA ILE A 82 -20.92 3.19 -4.84
C ILE A 82 -19.67 2.36 -5.14
N ILE A 83 -19.07 2.53 -6.32
CA ILE A 83 -17.85 1.80 -6.71
C ILE A 83 -16.69 2.19 -5.80
N PHE A 84 -16.52 3.48 -5.52
CA PHE A 84 -15.52 3.95 -4.57
C PHE A 84 -15.68 3.32 -3.20
N GLY A 85 -16.89 3.36 -2.62
CA GLY A 85 -17.16 2.76 -1.32
C GLY A 85 -16.93 1.25 -1.32
N LEU A 86 -17.36 0.55 -2.38
CA LEU A 86 -17.16 -0.88 -2.53
C LEU A 86 -15.68 -1.23 -2.59
N LEU A 87 -14.90 -0.56 -3.44
CA LEU A 87 -13.45 -0.79 -3.54
C LEU A 87 -12.73 -0.36 -2.26
N PHE A 88 -13.18 0.70 -1.58
CA PHE A 88 -12.61 1.16 -0.32
C PHE A 88 -12.77 0.12 0.80
N ILE A 89 -13.88 -0.63 0.84
CA ILE A 89 -14.10 -1.73 1.78
C ILE A 89 -13.35 -2.99 1.36
N ILE A 90 -13.36 -3.31 0.06
CA ILE A 90 -12.67 -4.49 -0.48
C ILE A 90 -11.15 -4.35 -0.32
N ASN A 91 -10.59 -3.15 -0.44
CA ASN A 91 -9.14 -2.89 -0.37
C ASN A 91 -8.48 -3.46 0.91
N PRO A 92 -8.87 -3.06 2.14
CA PRO A 92 -8.28 -3.61 3.36
C PRO A 92 -8.54 -5.12 3.53
N ILE A 93 -9.67 -5.63 3.05
CA ILE A 93 -9.99 -7.07 3.07
C ILE A 93 -9.02 -7.81 2.15
N TYR A 94 -8.86 -7.36 0.91
CA TYR A 94 -7.95 -7.93 -0.07
C TYR A 94 -6.49 -7.90 0.42
N LEU A 95 -6.04 -6.78 1.00
CA LEU A 95 -4.69 -6.67 1.57
C LEU A 95 -4.47 -7.66 2.73
N ARG A 96 -5.49 -7.86 3.56
CA ARG A 96 -5.40 -8.76 4.71
C ARG A 96 -5.38 -10.23 4.27
N TYR A 97 -6.28 -10.64 3.39
CA TYR A 97 -6.45 -12.06 3.02
C TYR A 97 -5.49 -12.51 1.93
N VAL A 98 -5.34 -11.73 0.86
CA VAL A 98 -4.51 -12.13 -0.30
C VAL A 98 -3.05 -11.78 -0.04
N THR A 99 -2.81 -10.64 0.59
CA THR A 99 -1.46 -10.08 0.72
C THR A 99 -0.80 -10.37 2.07
N ASN A 100 -1.58 -10.89 3.03
CA ASN A 100 -1.18 -11.28 4.38
C ASN A 100 -0.46 -10.15 5.14
N VAL A 101 -0.93 -8.92 4.94
CA VAL A 101 -0.43 -7.75 5.67
C VAL A 101 -0.94 -7.84 7.12
N ARG A 102 -0.03 -8.16 8.05
CA ARG A 102 -0.35 -8.28 9.49
C ARG A 102 -0.24 -6.96 10.25
N ASN A 103 0.48 -5.99 9.70
CA ASN A 103 0.69 -4.70 10.35
C ASN A 103 -0.52 -3.76 10.13
N LYS A 104 -1.23 -3.41 11.21
CA LYS A 104 -2.41 -2.52 11.15
C LYS A 104 -2.07 -1.16 10.56
N LYS A 105 -0.87 -0.61 10.85
CA LYS A 105 -0.41 0.69 10.31
C LYS A 105 -0.29 0.64 8.79
N GLN A 106 0.26 -0.46 8.25
CA GLN A 106 0.38 -0.66 6.81
C GLN A 106 -1.00 -0.75 6.14
N LEU A 107 -1.96 -1.42 6.77
CA LEU A 107 -3.32 -1.54 6.25
C LEU A 107 -4.00 -0.16 6.14
N VAL A 108 -3.89 0.66 7.20
CA VAL A 108 -4.46 2.01 7.23
C VAL A 108 -3.83 2.88 6.15
N VAL A 109 -2.50 2.88 6.04
CA VAL A 109 -1.80 3.67 5.03
C VAL A 109 -2.23 3.26 3.63
N CYS A 110 -2.22 1.98 3.29
CA CYS A 110 -2.64 1.53 1.96
C CYS A 110 -4.10 1.87 1.66
N THR A 111 -4.97 1.86 2.68
CA THR A 111 -6.39 2.22 2.53
C THR A 111 -6.57 3.71 2.27
N VAL A 112 -5.88 4.56 3.04
CA VAL A 112 -5.86 6.02 2.84
C VAL A 112 -5.25 6.36 1.48
N GLY A 113 -4.19 5.67 1.07
CA GLY A 113 -3.55 5.87 -0.22
C GLY A 113 -4.44 5.59 -1.40
N PHE A 114 -5.23 4.51 -1.33
CA PHE A 114 -6.26 4.25 -2.33
C PHE A 114 -7.26 5.40 -2.42
N ALA A 115 -7.77 5.89 -1.28
CA ALA A 115 -8.72 6.99 -1.27
C ALA A 115 -8.15 8.27 -1.87
N VAL A 116 -6.93 8.66 -1.45
CA VAL A 116 -6.25 9.83 -1.98
C VAL A 116 -6.03 9.71 -3.49
N TRP A 117 -5.62 8.54 -3.97
CA TRP A 117 -5.43 8.29 -5.39
C TRP A 117 -6.72 8.48 -6.19
N VAL A 118 -7.80 7.83 -5.76
CA VAL A 118 -9.09 7.89 -6.45
C VAL A 118 -9.67 9.30 -6.44
N LEU A 119 -9.54 10.02 -5.33
CA LEU A 119 -9.98 11.41 -5.24
C LEU A 119 -9.17 12.34 -6.16
N SER A 120 -7.89 12.04 -6.40
CA SER A 120 -7.05 12.82 -7.32
C SER A 120 -7.45 12.65 -8.80
N LEU A 121 -8.03 11.50 -9.17
CA LEU A 121 -8.42 11.21 -10.56
C LEU A 121 -9.54 12.15 -11.03
N GLY A 122 -10.31 12.78 -10.14
CA GLY A 122 -11.10 13.95 -10.48
C GLY A 122 -12.30 13.73 -11.42
N ASN A 123 -12.68 12.48 -11.70
CA ASN A 123 -13.72 12.17 -12.71
C ASN A 123 -15.16 12.34 -12.20
N SER A 124 -15.42 12.29 -10.88
CA SER A 124 -16.81 12.39 -10.38
C SER A 124 -16.99 12.92 -8.96
N PHE A 125 -15.90 13.22 -8.24
CA PHE A 125 -15.97 13.86 -6.92
C PHE A 125 -15.98 15.38 -7.05
N ILE A 126 -16.93 15.91 -7.83
CA ILE A 126 -17.23 17.33 -7.73
C ILE A 126 -17.88 17.50 -6.37
N ILE A 127 -17.15 18.10 -5.43
CA ILE A 127 -17.69 18.50 -4.14
C ILE A 127 -18.92 19.34 -4.46
N ILE A 128 -20.07 18.94 -3.92
CA ILE A 128 -21.38 19.54 -4.15
C ILE A 128 -21.24 21.07 -3.98
N GLY A 129 -21.18 21.81 -5.10
CA GLY A 129 -21.05 23.27 -5.15
C GLY A 129 -19.67 23.89 -5.44
N GLY A 130 -18.60 23.11 -5.72
CA GLY A 130 -17.25 23.63 -5.97
C GLY A 130 -16.77 23.54 -7.43
N ASP A 131 -15.90 24.48 -7.84
CA ASP A 131 -15.23 24.51 -9.15
C ASP A 131 -14.46 23.20 -9.42
N VAL A 132 -14.71 22.58 -10.58
CA VAL A 132 -14.09 21.33 -11.04
C VAL A 132 -12.57 21.46 -11.11
N VAL A 133 -12.07 22.64 -11.45
CA VAL A 133 -10.62 22.88 -11.54
C VAL A 133 -10.00 22.90 -10.14
N PHE A 134 -10.69 23.52 -9.17
CA PHE A 134 -10.22 23.61 -7.79
C PHE A 134 -10.18 22.26 -7.10
N SER A 135 -11.21 21.42 -7.29
CA SER A 135 -11.26 20.07 -6.69
C SER A 135 -10.16 19.14 -7.24
N ARG A 136 -9.86 19.22 -8.55
CA ARG A 136 -8.75 18.47 -9.18
C ARG A 136 -7.38 18.93 -8.70
N LEU A 137 -7.18 20.25 -8.56
CA LEU A 137 -5.94 20.81 -8.02
C LEU A 137 -5.70 20.34 -6.58
N LEU A 138 -6.73 20.42 -5.73
CA LEU A 138 -6.64 19.91 -4.36
C LEU A 138 -6.33 18.42 -4.31
N GLY A 139 -7.00 17.60 -5.12
CA GLY A 139 -6.74 16.16 -5.19
C GLY A 139 -5.29 15.84 -5.56
N SER A 140 -4.73 16.58 -6.53
CA SER A 140 -3.34 16.43 -6.97
C SER A 140 -2.33 16.86 -5.91
N ILE A 141 -2.60 17.97 -5.19
CA ILE A 141 -1.76 18.44 -4.07
C ILE A 141 -1.78 17.41 -2.92
N ILE A 142 -2.96 16.91 -2.55
CA ILE A 142 -3.10 15.90 -1.51
C ILE A 142 -2.36 14.62 -1.90
N LEU A 143 -2.42 14.21 -3.17
CA LEU A 143 -1.66 13.06 -3.68
C LEU A 143 -0.14 13.28 -3.55
N ALA A 144 0.36 14.44 -3.97
CA ALA A 144 1.77 14.77 -3.85
C ALA A 144 2.23 14.75 -2.38
N LEU A 145 1.46 15.39 -1.49
CA LEU A 145 1.74 15.36 -0.04
C LEU A 145 1.68 13.94 0.51
N TYR A 146 0.70 13.13 0.12
CA TYR A 146 0.60 11.73 0.53
C TYR A 146 1.85 10.94 0.13
N THR A 147 2.33 11.08 -1.11
CA THR A 147 3.55 10.38 -1.55
C THR A 147 4.81 10.76 -0.77
N LEU A 148 4.87 11.99 -0.22
CA LEU A 148 5.99 12.45 0.60
C LEU A 148 5.86 12.04 2.08
N VAL A 149 4.64 12.06 2.61
CA VAL A 149 4.37 11.81 4.03
C VAL A 149 4.36 10.32 4.36
N VAL A 150 3.84 9.48 3.47
CA VAL A 150 3.75 8.02 3.67
C VAL A 150 5.09 7.36 3.99
N PRO A 151 6.19 7.62 3.26
CA PRO A 151 7.49 7.02 3.57
C PRO A 151 8.01 7.36 4.97
N ILE A 152 7.65 8.52 5.52
CA ILE A 152 8.09 8.96 6.85
C ILE A 152 7.50 8.06 7.94
N PHE A 153 6.27 7.61 7.79
CA PHE A 153 5.60 6.72 8.75
C PHE A 153 6.14 5.28 8.77
N PHE A 154 6.97 4.90 7.80
CA PHE A 154 7.67 3.60 7.75
C PHE A 154 9.18 3.76 7.87
N LYS A 155 9.66 4.94 8.26
CA LYS A 155 10.99 5.08 8.80
C LYS A 155 10.95 4.41 10.18
N ASP A 156 11.73 3.34 10.29
CA ASP A 156 11.95 2.46 11.47
C ASP A 156 11.17 1.13 11.48
#